data_AF-A0A2K3PRM1-F1
#
_entry.id   AF-A0A2K3PRM1-F1
#
_cell.length_a   1.000
_cell.length_b   1.000
_cell.length_c   1.000
_cell.angle_alpha   90.00
_cell.angle_beta   90.00
_cell.angle_gamma   90.00
#
_symmetry.space_group_name_H-M   'P 1'
#
loop_
_entity.id
_entity.type
_entity.pdbx_description
1 polymer ?
#
loop_
_entity_poly.entity_id
_entity_poly.type
_entity_poly.pdbx_seq_one_letter_code
_entity_poly.pdbx_strand_id
1 'polypeptide(L)'
;VGEVGELSEIFQWKGEVQRGIPDWKEEEKIHLGEELSDVLLYLVRLSDICGVDLGKAALRKVELNAIKYPAKASKEVTNKENEIENSSTANNGTVEEN
;
A
#
# COMPACT_ATOMS: atom_id res chain seq x y z
N VAL A 1 -0.81 11.82 23.45
CA VAL A 1 -0.35 12.71 22.35
C VAL A 1 1.15 12.56 22.10
N GLY A 2 1.95 12.13 23.09
CA GLY A 2 3.41 11.91 22.97
C GLY A 2 3.84 11.16 21.71
N GLU A 3 3.39 9.92 21.52
CA GLU A 3 3.81 9.08 20.37
C GLU A 3 3.57 9.72 18.99
N VAL A 4 2.49 10.49 18.82
CA VAL A 4 2.24 11.19 17.55
C VAL A 4 3.25 12.32 17.34
N GLY A 5 3.70 12.94 18.43
CA GLY A 5 4.79 13.90 18.44
C GLY A 5 6.12 13.24 18.05
N GLU A 6 6.49 12.15 18.72
CA GLU A 6 7.71 11.39 18.44
C GLU A 6 7.74 10.88 16.99
N LEU A 7 6.63 10.31 16.51
CA LEU A 7 6.44 9.97 15.09
C LEU A 7 6.64 11.17 14.16
N SER A 8 6.18 12.37 14.55
CA SER A 8 6.33 13.57 13.73
C SER A 8 7.77 14.08 13.69
N GLU A 9 8.52 13.92 14.79
CA GLU A 9 9.93 14.33 14.90
C GLU A 9 10.81 13.60 13.87
N ILE A 10 10.50 12.32 13.56
CA ILE A 10 11.19 11.53 12.52
C ILE A 10 11.19 12.26 11.16
N PHE A 11 10.11 12.95 10.83
CA PHE A 11 9.92 13.58 9.51
C PHE A 11 10.31 15.07 9.47
N GLN A 12 10.52 15.71 10.63
CA GLN A 12 10.61 17.18 10.74
C GLN A 12 11.67 17.81 9.82
N TRP A 13 12.75 17.08 9.50
CA TRP A 13 13.86 17.57 8.69
C TRP A 13 14.11 16.76 7.40
N LYS A 14 13.19 15.86 7.03
CA LYS A 14 13.35 14.94 5.90
C LYS A 14 12.92 15.50 4.54
N GLY A 15 12.24 16.66 4.49
CA GLY A 15 11.72 17.22 3.25
C GLY A 15 10.65 16.33 2.61
N GLU A 16 10.59 16.28 1.28
CA GLU A 16 9.69 15.35 0.57
C GLU A 16 10.19 13.91 0.70
N VAL A 17 9.38 13.05 1.29
CA VAL A 17 9.70 11.63 1.49
C VAL A 17 9.06 10.79 0.39
N GLN A 18 9.90 10.04 -0.34
CA GLN A 18 9.43 9.14 -1.37
C GLN A 18 8.68 7.93 -0.80
N ARG A 19 7.71 7.41 -1.56
CA ARG A 19 7.02 6.17 -1.21
C ARG A 19 8.03 5.03 -1.03
N GLY A 20 7.91 4.31 0.08
CA GLY A 20 8.78 3.17 0.37
C GLY A 20 10.15 3.54 0.91
N ILE A 21 10.42 4.84 1.15
CA ILE A 21 11.59 5.33 1.89
C ILE A 21 12.93 4.68 1.47
N PRO A 22 13.27 4.68 0.15
CA PRO A 22 14.42 3.94 -0.38
C PRO A 22 15.76 4.44 0.18
N ASP A 23 15.86 5.73 0.50
CA ASP A 23 17.09 6.38 0.98
C ASP A 23 17.26 6.30 2.51
N TRP A 24 16.37 5.60 3.21
CA TRP A 24 16.42 5.46 4.66
C TRP A 24 17.26 4.27 5.07
N LYS A 25 18.04 4.44 6.13
CA LYS A 25 18.79 3.35 6.76
C LYS A 25 17.83 2.40 7.47
N GLU A 26 18.23 1.15 7.67
CA GLU A 26 17.39 0.16 8.33
C GLU A 26 17.04 0.56 9.76
N GLU A 27 17.95 1.20 10.50
CA GLU A 27 17.67 1.67 11.85
C GLU A 27 16.57 2.75 11.87
N GLU A 28 16.53 3.61 10.85
CA GLU A 28 15.48 4.64 10.72
C GLU A 28 14.11 4.01 10.40
N LYS A 29 14.10 2.93 9.61
CA LYS A 29 12.86 2.19 9.30
C LYS A 29 12.33 1.43 10.51
N ILE A 30 13.22 0.84 11.30
CA ILE A 30 12.87 0.17 12.56
C ILE A 30 12.26 1.19 13.51
N HIS A 31 12.93 2.32 13.75
CA HIS A 31 12.43 3.37 14.62
C HIS A 31 11.08 3.94 14.15
N LEU A 32 10.91 4.18 12.85
CA LEU A 32 9.60 4.56 12.29
C LEU A 32 8.52 3.51 12.59
N GLY A 33 8.87 2.23 12.50
CA GLY A 33 7.96 1.13 12.82
C GLY A 33 7.57 1.09 14.30
N GLU A 34 8.50 1.40 15.20
CA GLU A 34 8.26 1.50 16.65
C GLU A 34 7.26 2.62 16.95
N GLU A 35 7.52 3.85 16.48
CA GLU A 35 6.63 4.99 16.72
C GLU A 35 5.22 4.81 16.10
N LEU A 36 5.14 4.21 14.91
CA LEU A 36 3.86 3.83 14.30
C LEU A 36 3.10 2.80 15.15
N SER A 37 3.84 1.85 15.74
CA SER A 37 3.26 0.81 16.60
C SER A 37 2.76 1.40 17.91
N ASP A 38 3.48 2.33 18.52
CA ASP A 38 3.07 2.97 19.76
C ASP A 38 1.79 3.79 19.57
N VAL A 39 1.68 4.57 18.49
CA VAL A 39 0.43 5.24 18.12
C VAL A 39 -0.73 4.24 17.98
N LEU A 40 -0.50 3.13 17.27
CA LEU A 40 -1.54 2.10 17.07
C LEU A 40 -1.96 1.44 18.39
N LEU A 41 -1.01 1.06 19.23
CA LEU A 41 -1.27 0.39 20.51
C LEU A 41 -2.07 1.28 21.46
N TYR A 42 -1.72 2.57 21.55
CA TYR A 42 -2.50 3.52 22.33
C TYR A 42 -3.91 3.74 21.76
N LEU A 43 -4.08 3.76 20.44
CA LEU A 43 -5.40 3.87 19.81
C LEU A 43 -6.28 2.65 20.11
N VAL A 44 -5.72 1.44 20.00
CA VAL A 44 -6.42 0.20 20.34
C VAL A 44 -6.81 0.22 21.82
N ARG A 45 -5.87 0.55 22.71
CA ARG A 45 -6.14 0.62 24.16
C ARG A 45 -7.21 1.67 24.49
N LEU A 46 -7.15 2.84 23.86
CA LEU A 46 -8.15 3.89 24.06
C LEU A 46 -9.53 3.43 23.60
N SER A 47 -9.62 2.74 22.46
CA SER A 47 -10.88 2.22 21.94
C SER A 47 -11.53 1.21 22.90
N ASP A 48 -10.74 0.33 23.51
CA ASP A 48 -11.19 -0.62 24.53
C ASP A 48 -11.74 0.10 25.77
N ILE A 49 -10.99 1.06 26.31
CA ILE A 49 -11.42 1.87 27.46
C ILE A 49 -12.70 2.65 27.16
N CYS A 50 -12.85 3.17 25.95
CA CYS A 50 -14.03 3.94 25.53
C CYS A 50 -15.21 3.06 25.08
N GLY A 51 -15.07 1.73 25.02
CA GLY A 51 -16.10 0.83 24.51
C GLY A 51 -16.41 1.04 23.02
N VAL A 52 -15.43 1.47 22.24
CA VAL A 52 -15.55 1.69 20.80
C VAL A 52 -14.99 0.48 20.05
N ASP A 53 -15.82 -0.13 19.20
CA ASP A 53 -15.33 -1.11 18.22
C ASP A 53 -14.57 -0.37 17.11
N LEU A 54 -13.26 -0.26 17.28
CA LEU A 54 -12.38 0.48 16.37
C LEU A 54 -12.40 -0.09 14.95
N GLY A 55 -12.52 -1.42 14.81
CA GLY A 55 -12.61 -2.08 13.50
C GLY A 55 -13.87 -1.68 12.74
N LYS A 56 -15.05 -1.74 13.39
CA LYS A 56 -16.31 -1.26 12.79
C LYS A 56 -16.28 0.23 12.49
N ALA A 57 -15.71 1.03 13.39
CA ALA A 57 -15.58 2.48 13.19
C ALA A 57 -14.71 2.81 11.97
N ALA A 58 -13.59 2.10 11.79
CA ALA A 58 -12.70 2.25 10.64
C ALA A 58 -13.39 1.89 9.32
N LEU A 59 -14.12 0.76 9.26
CA LEU A 59 -14.87 0.34 8.08
C LEU A 59 -15.94 1.37 7.69
N ARG A 60 -16.76 1.82 8.65
CA ARG A 60 -17.73 2.90 8.44
C ARG A 60 -17.05 4.17 7.92
N LYS A 61 -15.85 4.49 8.41
CA LYS A 61 -15.11 5.68 7.95
C LYS A 61 -14.62 5.54 6.51
N VAL A 62 -14.22 4.34 6.07
CA VAL A 62 -13.85 4.06 4.67
C VAL A 62 -15.06 4.26 3.75
N GLU A 63 -16.24 3.75 4.11
CA GLU A 63 -17.48 3.94 3.34
C GLU A 63 -17.84 5.42 3.19
N LEU A 64 -17.79 6.17 4.31
CA LEU A 64 -18.03 7.62 4.29
C LEU A 64 -17.01 8.38 3.44
N ASN A 65 -15.75 7.94 3.45
CA ASN A 65 -14.70 8.53 2.63
C ASN A 65 -14.93 8.26 1.13
N ALA A 66 -15.46 7.09 0.74
CA ALA A 66 -15.80 6.79 -0.64
C ALA A 66 -16.92 7.68 -1.19
N ILE A 67 -17.90 8.03 -0.34
CA ILE A 67 -18.95 9.00 -0.69
C ILE A 67 -18.37 10.41 -0.81
N LYS A 68 -17.47 10.79 0.13
CA LYS A 68 -16.87 12.13 0.17
C LYS A 68 -15.86 12.37 -0.95
N TYR A 69 -15.12 11.34 -1.34
CA TYR A 69 -14.06 11.37 -2.34
C TYR A 69 -14.31 10.27 -3.40
N PRO A 70 -15.31 10.45 -4.28
CA PRO A 70 -15.60 9.46 -5.31
C PRO A 70 -14.41 9.32 -6.25
N ALA A 71 -14.10 8.08 -6.64
CA ALA A 71 -13.09 7.83 -7.65
C ALA A 71 -13.48 8.55 -8.95
N LYS A 72 -12.60 9.43 -9.45
CA LYS A 72 -12.75 9.93 -10.81
C LYS A 72 -12.52 8.74 -11.73
N ALA A 73 -13.43 8.50 -12.67
CA ALA A 73 -13.23 7.46 -13.68
C ALA A 73 -11.96 7.79 -14.47
N SER A 74 -10.86 7.10 -14.14
CA SER A 74 -9.67 7.05 -14.96
C SER A 74 -10.09 6.34 -16.23
N LYS A 75 -10.18 7.08 -17.35
CA LYS A 75 -10.27 6.44 -18.66
C LYS A 75 -9.03 5.55 -18.80
N GLU A 76 -9.24 4.24 -18.79
CA GLU A 76 -8.21 3.27 -19.09
C GLU A 76 -7.67 3.57 -20.50
N VAL A 77 -6.44 4.06 -20.55
CA VAL A 77 -5.69 4.25 -21.79
C VAL A 77 -4.64 3.15 -21.80
N THR A 78 -4.90 2.13 -22.64
CA THR A 78 -3.93 1.20 -23.29
C THR A 78 -3.22 0.17 -22.40
N ASN A 79 -2.91 -1.07 -22.82
CA ASN A 79 -2.44 -1.54 -24.13
C ASN A 79 -2.76 -3.01 -24.42
N LYS A 80 -2.87 -3.31 -25.72
CA LYS A 80 -2.89 -4.64 -26.33
C LYS A 80 -1.53 -5.32 -26.17
N GLU A 81 -1.45 -6.34 -25.33
CA GLU A 81 -0.39 -7.36 -25.39
C GLU A 81 -1.06 -8.74 -25.31
N ASN A 82 -1.71 -9.14 -26.41
CA ASN A 82 -2.25 -10.50 -26.61
C ASN A 82 -2.13 -10.90 -28.10
N GLU A 83 -1.01 -10.54 -28.75
CA GLU A 83 -0.71 -10.96 -30.15
C GLU A 83 0.72 -11.53 -30.31
N ILE A 84 1.30 -12.13 -29.26
CA ILE A 84 2.51 -12.96 -29.38
C ILE A 84 2.21 -14.36 -28.85
N GLU A 85 1.19 -15.01 -29.42
CA GLU A 85 0.96 -16.46 -29.23
C GLU A 85 0.71 -17.19 -30.57
N ASN A 86 1.12 -16.58 -31.69
CA ASN A 86 1.04 -17.17 -33.04
C ASN A 86 2.43 -17.44 -33.65
N SER A 87 3.38 -18.00 -32.89
CA SER A 87 4.69 -18.40 -33.46
C SER A 87 5.25 -19.76 -33.05
N SER A 88 4.55 -20.63 -32.33
CA SER A 88 5.18 -21.84 -31.76
C SER A 88 4.50 -23.19 -32.05
N THR A 89 3.64 -23.31 -33.08
CA THR A 89 3.13 -24.64 -33.51
C THR A 89 3.14 -24.78 -35.04
N ALA A 90 4.32 -24.77 -35.65
CA ALA A 90 4.52 -25.29 -37.00
C ALA A 90 6.01 -25.62 -37.23
N ASN A 91 6.48 -26.72 -36.65
CA ASN A 91 7.55 -27.53 -37.25
C ASN A 91 7.72 -28.82 -36.45
N ASN A 92 7.09 -29.89 -36.93
CA ASN A 92 7.53 -31.25 -36.67
C ASN A 92 7.08 -32.16 -37.83
N GLY A 93 8.06 -32.72 -38.54
CA GLY A 93 7.92 -34.01 -39.21
C GLY A 93 7.84 -34.00 -40.74
N THR A 94 8.98 -34.00 -41.43
CA THR A 94 9.18 -34.92 -42.57
C THR A 94 10.68 -35.22 -42.71
N VAL A 95 11.10 -36.39 -42.21
CA VAL A 95 12.34 -37.04 -42.62
C VAL A 95 11.95 -38.09 -43.65
N GLU A 96 12.72 -38.10 -44.73
CA GLU A 96 12.60 -38.87 -45.96
C GLU A 96 12.60 -40.39 -45.72
N GLU A 97 11.81 -41.12 -46.52
CA GLU A 97 12.00 -42.55 -46.76
C GLU A 97 11.90 -42.82 -48.28
N ASN A 98 13.01 -43.34 -48.83
CA ASN A 98 13.28 -43.83 -50.20
C ASN A 98 13.76 -42.83 -51.26
#